data_AF-A0A6G0U7P9-F1
#
_entry.id   AF-A0A6G0U7P9-F1
#
_cell.length_a   1.000
_cell.length_b   1.000
_cell.length_c   1.000
_cell.angle_alpha   90.00
_cell.angle_beta   90.00
_cell.angle_gamma   90.00
#
_symmetry.space_group_name_H-M   'P 1'
#
loop_
_entity.id
_entity.type
_entity.pdbx_description
1 polymer ?
#
loop_
_entity_poly.entity_id
_entity_poly.type
_entity_poly.pdbx_seq_one_letter_code
_entity_poly.pdbx_strand_id
1 'polypeptide(L)'
;MESMMFNKDQDMESSSYKDFSQEDLFLAPEPKRSNDQHNSSDLFGKKKKDKSKKQIEAEEREKMRVLVSNFTEEQLDRYEMFRRSVFPKAAIKRIVQTITGNSVSQNVVIAMSGIAKVFIGEIVEEALDIMEAQEDSGPLHPKHLREAVRRLRKTGAIPSSKGRKLPFYI
;
A
#
# COMPACT_ATOMS: atom_id res chain seq x y z
N MET A 1 -0.77 -35.39 -38.31
CA MET A 1 -2.00 -34.60 -38.13
C MET A 1 -2.59 -35.02 -36.80
N GLU A 2 -2.72 -34.21 -35.77
CA GLU A 2 -2.45 -32.79 -35.51
C GLU A 2 -2.61 -32.64 -33.98
N SER A 3 -1.91 -31.68 -33.39
CA SER A 3 -1.83 -31.43 -31.95
C SER A 3 -3.18 -31.12 -31.29
N MET A 4 -3.31 -31.44 -30.00
CA MET A 4 -3.80 -30.44 -29.05
C MET A 4 -3.23 -30.70 -27.65
N MET A 5 -2.15 -29.97 -27.34
CA MET A 5 -1.78 -29.54 -25.99
C MET A 5 -2.74 -28.43 -25.52
N PHE A 6 -2.73 -28.15 -24.20
CA PHE A 6 -3.42 -27.09 -23.44
C PHE A 6 -4.87 -27.43 -23.01
N ASN A 7 -5.31 -27.25 -21.77
CA ASN A 7 -4.85 -26.38 -20.68
C ASN A 7 -4.97 -27.09 -19.31
N LYS A 8 -3.95 -26.94 -18.47
CA LYS A 8 -3.87 -27.45 -17.10
C LYS A 8 -3.90 -26.30 -16.08
N ASP A 9 -4.78 -25.33 -16.31
CA ASP A 9 -4.86 -24.08 -15.53
C ASP A 9 -6.32 -23.75 -15.15
N GLN A 10 -6.97 -24.57 -14.33
CA GLN A 10 -8.24 -24.18 -13.68
C GLN A 10 -8.33 -24.45 -12.17
N ASP A 11 -7.29 -24.96 -11.53
CA ASP A 11 -7.31 -25.26 -10.08
C ASP A 11 -6.49 -24.28 -9.23
N MET A 12 -6.64 -22.96 -9.45
CA MET A 12 -5.92 -21.93 -8.67
C MET A 12 -6.78 -20.78 -8.14
N GLU A 13 -8.11 -20.83 -8.28
CA GLU A 13 -8.99 -19.73 -7.82
C GLU A 13 -9.79 -20.00 -6.54
N SER A 14 -9.76 -21.22 -5.98
CA SER A 14 -10.68 -21.56 -4.86
C SER A 14 -10.07 -21.51 -3.44
N SER A 15 -8.78 -21.19 -3.26
CA SER A 15 -8.13 -21.27 -1.93
C SER A 15 -8.15 -19.95 -1.13
N SER A 16 -8.57 -18.83 -1.72
CA SER A 16 -8.42 -17.50 -1.10
C SER A 16 -9.67 -16.93 -0.42
N TYR A 17 -10.70 -17.75 -0.18
CA TYR A 17 -11.90 -17.34 0.56
C TYR A 17 -12.08 -18.26 1.77
N LYS A 18 -11.17 -18.17 2.72
CA LYS A 18 -11.47 -18.68 4.07
C LYS A 18 -12.25 -17.58 4.79
N ASP A 19 -13.47 -17.95 5.14
CA ASP A 19 -14.44 -17.23 5.96
C ASP A 19 -13.72 -16.54 7.13
N PHE A 20 -13.64 -15.22 7.05
CA PHE A 20 -12.84 -14.38 7.94
C PHE A 20 -13.82 -13.61 8.81
N SER A 21 -13.81 -13.92 10.10
CA SER A 21 -14.77 -13.39 11.04
C SER A 21 -14.50 -11.90 11.31
N GLN A 22 -15.52 -11.18 11.78
CA GLN A 22 -15.41 -9.78 12.18
C GLN A 22 -14.30 -9.56 13.24
N GLU A 23 -13.99 -10.59 14.04
CA GLU A 23 -12.86 -10.64 14.99
C GLU A 23 -11.50 -10.48 14.31
N ASP A 24 -11.32 -11.09 13.14
CA ASP A 24 -10.08 -11.02 12.38
C ASP A 24 -9.91 -9.62 11.71
N LEU A 25 -11.00 -8.84 11.62
CA LEU A 25 -10.94 -7.42 11.25
C LEU A 25 -10.29 -6.54 12.33
N PHE A 26 -10.20 -7.03 13.57
CA PHE A 26 -9.61 -6.29 14.69
C PHE A 26 -8.16 -6.68 15.02
N LEU A 27 -7.67 -7.79 14.46
CA LEU A 27 -6.27 -8.19 14.57
C LEU A 27 -5.45 -7.61 13.41
N ALA A 28 -4.78 -6.48 13.65
CA ALA A 28 -3.70 -6.05 12.78
C ALA A 28 -2.61 -7.15 12.76
N PRO A 29 -2.07 -7.56 11.59
CA PRO A 29 -0.97 -8.50 11.56
C PRO A 29 0.24 -7.86 12.24
N GLU A 30 0.62 -8.41 13.39
CA GLU A 30 1.84 -8.03 14.11
C GLU A 30 3.06 -8.12 13.17
N PRO A 31 3.83 -7.04 12.98
CA PRO A 31 5.14 -7.17 12.35
C PRO A 31 6.04 -7.97 13.30
N LYS A 32 6.40 -9.21 12.92
CA LYS A 32 7.40 -10.00 13.65
C LYS A 32 8.73 -9.24 13.64
N ARG A 33 9.00 -8.48 14.72
CA ARG A 33 10.29 -7.84 14.97
C ARG A 33 11.31 -8.92 15.38
N SER A 34 12.42 -8.99 14.66
CA SER A 34 13.65 -9.58 15.17
C SER A 34 14.16 -8.74 16.35
N ASN A 35 14.43 -9.39 17.48
CA ASN A 35 14.97 -8.75 18.67
C ASN A 35 16.42 -8.30 18.42
N ASP A 36 16.66 -7.00 18.32
CA ASP A 36 17.98 -6.42 18.57
C ASP A 36 17.84 -5.36 19.68
N GLN A 37 18.35 -5.72 20.85
CA GLN A 37 18.47 -4.81 22.00
C GLN A 37 19.77 -4.03 21.86
N HIS A 38 19.70 -2.71 21.71
CA HIS A 38 20.81 -1.86 22.13
C HIS A 38 20.27 -0.60 22.82
N ASN A 39 20.68 -0.49 24.09
CA ASN A 39 20.36 0.57 25.03
C ASN A 39 21.44 1.66 24.92
N SER A 40 21.05 2.92 24.80
CA SER A 40 21.92 4.04 25.15
C SER A 40 21.08 5.21 25.67
N SER A 41 21.51 5.73 26.80
CA SER A 41 20.88 6.73 27.64
C SER A 41 21.19 8.15 27.18
N ASP A 42 20.26 9.08 27.43
CA ASP A 42 20.46 10.30 28.24
C ASP A 42 19.66 11.55 27.81
N LEU A 43 18.84 11.99 28.78
CA LEU A 43 18.51 13.35 29.25
C LEU A 43 18.24 14.51 28.26
N PHE A 44 17.01 15.07 28.28
CA PHE A 44 16.66 16.37 28.92
C PHE A 44 15.26 16.91 28.48
N GLY A 45 14.31 16.88 29.43
CA GLY A 45 13.33 17.93 29.74
C GLY A 45 12.50 18.67 28.66
N LYS A 46 11.26 18.20 28.42
CA LYS A 46 10.05 19.05 28.39
C LYS A 46 8.80 18.19 28.59
N LYS A 47 8.15 18.33 29.77
CA LYS A 47 6.88 17.67 30.12
C LYS A 47 5.74 18.16 29.21
N LYS A 48 5.60 17.55 28.04
CA LYS A 48 4.29 17.25 27.44
C LYS A 48 4.04 15.77 27.75
N LYS A 49 2.81 15.42 28.10
CA LYS A 49 2.36 14.07 28.49
C LYS A 49 2.88 13.02 27.49
N ASP A 50 4.04 12.41 27.78
CA ASP A 50 4.65 11.37 26.95
C ASP A 50 3.80 10.11 27.06
N LYS A 51 2.71 10.07 26.28
CA LYS A 51 1.99 8.81 26.05
C LYS A 51 3.02 7.85 25.46
N SER A 52 3.25 6.73 26.13
CA SER A 52 4.12 5.66 25.61
C SER A 52 3.66 5.27 24.20
N LYS A 53 4.57 4.88 23.30
CA LYS A 53 4.23 4.40 21.95
C LYS A 53 3.09 3.36 21.96
N LYS A 54 3.05 2.51 23.00
CA LYS A 54 1.98 1.54 23.23
C LYS A 54 0.61 2.16 23.51
N GLN A 55 0.57 3.28 24.23
CA GLN A 55 -0.68 4.01 24.51
C GLN A 55 -1.21 4.71 23.25
N ILE A 56 -0.32 5.26 22.42
CA ILE A 56 -0.69 5.88 21.14
C ILE A 56 -1.28 4.83 20.20
N GLU A 57 -0.61 3.68 20.05
CA GLU A 57 -1.09 2.59 19.21
C GLU A 57 -2.44 2.02 19.70
N ALA A 58 -2.63 1.90 21.02
CA ALA A 58 -3.91 1.48 21.58
C ALA A 58 -5.03 2.49 21.30
N GLU A 59 -4.75 3.79 21.41
CA GLU A 59 -5.71 4.85 21.10
C GLU A 59 -6.05 4.88 19.60
N GLU A 60 -5.07 4.68 18.71
CA GLU A 60 -5.30 4.58 17.27
C GLU A 60 -6.14 3.35 16.93
N ARG A 61 -5.88 2.20 17.57
CA ARG A 61 -6.66 0.98 17.40
C ARG A 61 -8.11 1.18 17.85
N GLU A 62 -8.32 1.87 18.96
CA GLU A 62 -9.66 2.17 19.46
C GLU A 62 -10.41 3.14 18.52
N LYS A 63 -9.73 4.18 18.02
CA LYS A 63 -10.31 5.08 17.01
C LYS A 63 -10.69 4.34 15.74
N MET A 64 -9.82 3.45 15.26
CA MET A 64 -10.09 2.62 14.09
C MET A 64 -11.28 1.69 14.34
N ARG A 65 -11.42 1.14 15.55
CA ARG A 65 -12.58 0.31 15.93
C ARG A 65 -13.89 1.08 15.86
N VAL A 66 -13.94 2.23 16.51
CA VAL A 66 -15.14 3.08 16.52
C VAL A 66 -15.48 3.54 15.10
N LEU A 67 -14.48 3.86 14.28
CA LEU A 67 -14.71 4.25 12.89
C LEU A 67 -15.33 3.09 12.08
N VAL A 68 -14.72 1.90 12.16
CA VAL A 68 -15.14 0.71 11.41
C VAL A 68 -16.53 0.24 11.86
N SER A 69 -16.87 0.36 13.15
CA SER A 69 -18.22 -0.01 13.65
C SER A 69 -19.33 0.90 13.15
N ASN A 70 -19.00 2.11 12.68
CA ASN A 70 -19.96 3.09 12.15
C ASN A 70 -19.96 3.17 10.63
N PHE A 71 -19.24 2.28 9.94
CA PHE A 71 -19.27 2.22 8.48
C PHE A 71 -20.60 1.68 7.96
N THR A 72 -21.02 2.22 6.81
CA THR A 72 -22.01 1.54 5.96
C THR A 72 -21.42 0.24 5.41
N GLU A 73 -22.26 -0.71 4.99
CA GLU A 73 -21.83 -1.99 4.43
C GLU A 73 -20.88 -1.82 3.23
N GLU A 74 -21.18 -0.86 2.35
CA GLU A 74 -20.36 -0.55 1.18
C GLU A 74 -18.98 0.06 1.57
N GLN A 75 -18.94 0.91 2.59
CA GLN A 75 -17.68 1.47 3.10
C GLN A 75 -16.83 0.41 3.80
N LEU A 76 -17.47 -0.51 4.51
CA LEU A 76 -16.80 -1.63 5.15
C LEU A 76 -16.14 -2.51 4.10
N ASP A 77 -16.86 -2.94 3.06
CA ASP A 77 -16.32 -3.75 1.97
C ASP A 77 -15.12 -3.07 1.28
N ARG A 78 -15.24 -1.77 0.94
CA ARG A 78 -14.11 -1.02 0.36
C ARG A 78 -12.90 -0.97 1.29
N TYR A 79 -13.11 -0.70 2.58
CA TYR A 79 -12.04 -0.65 3.57
C TYR A 79 -11.37 -2.03 3.75
N GLU A 80 -12.16 -3.09 3.76
CA GLU A 80 -11.70 -4.47 3.84
C GLU A 80 -10.80 -4.85 2.67
N MET A 81 -11.19 -4.47 1.45
CA MET A 81 -10.40 -4.65 0.24
C MET A 81 -9.10 -3.83 0.30
N PHE A 82 -9.18 -2.55 0.68
CA PHE A 82 -8.00 -1.71 0.85
C PHE A 82 -7.00 -2.30 1.86
N ARG A 83 -7.48 -2.73 3.03
CA ARG A 83 -6.66 -3.25 4.11
C ARG A 83 -5.95 -4.54 3.72
N ARG A 84 -6.65 -5.46 3.04
CA ARG A 84 -6.12 -6.77 2.63
C ARG A 84 -5.33 -6.73 1.33
N SER A 85 -5.50 -5.70 0.51
CA SER A 85 -4.75 -5.57 -0.75
C SER A 85 -3.23 -5.60 -0.52
N VAL A 86 -2.56 -6.55 -1.15
CA VAL A 86 -1.11 -6.72 -1.08
C VAL A 86 -0.55 -7.17 -2.42
N PHE A 87 0.65 -6.72 -2.77
CA PHE A 87 1.32 -7.22 -3.96
C PHE A 87 1.90 -8.63 -3.72
N PRO A 88 1.71 -9.57 -4.66
CA PRO A 88 2.35 -10.87 -4.59
C PRO A 88 3.88 -10.73 -4.53
N LYS A 89 4.49 -11.15 -3.42
CA LYS A 89 5.94 -11.00 -3.16
C LYS A 89 6.80 -11.61 -4.27
N ALA A 90 6.38 -12.73 -4.85
CA ALA A 90 7.10 -13.39 -5.94
C ALA A 90 7.15 -12.54 -7.22
N ALA A 91 6.05 -11.87 -7.57
CA ALA A 91 5.99 -10.99 -8.73
C ALA A 91 6.89 -9.76 -8.55
N ILE A 92 6.81 -9.11 -7.39
CA ILE A 92 7.67 -7.97 -7.05
C ILE A 92 9.14 -8.38 -7.04
N LYS A 93 9.47 -9.51 -6.40
CA LYS A 93 10.84 -10.04 -6.39
C LYS A 93 11.35 -10.28 -7.81
N ARG A 94 10.56 -10.91 -8.68
CA ARG A 94 10.92 -11.14 -10.08
C ARG A 94 11.23 -9.83 -10.80
N ILE A 95 10.37 -8.81 -10.69
CA ILE A 95 10.58 -7.50 -11.33
C ILE A 95 11.88 -6.86 -10.84
N VAL A 96 12.09 -6.78 -9.52
CA VAL A 96 13.29 -6.15 -8.95
C VAL A 96 14.54 -6.92 -9.37
N GLN A 97 14.51 -8.26 -9.40
CA GLN A 97 15.63 -9.08 -9.85
C GLN A 97 15.92 -8.91 -11.35
N THR A 98 14.89 -8.83 -12.19
CA THR A 98 15.05 -8.60 -13.63
C THR A 98 15.71 -7.26 -13.91
N ILE A 99 15.42 -6.22 -13.12
CA ILE A 99 16.02 -4.89 -13.27
C ILE A 99 17.44 -4.84 -12.72
N THR A 100 17.68 -5.39 -11.53
CA THR A 100 18.97 -5.28 -10.84
C THR A 100 19.99 -6.33 -11.30
N GLY A 101 19.54 -7.46 -11.86
CA GLY A 101 20.39 -8.59 -12.26
C GLY A 101 20.91 -9.43 -11.10
N ASN A 102 20.61 -9.06 -9.85
CA ASN A 102 21.14 -9.69 -8.63
C ASN A 102 20.04 -10.34 -7.79
N SER A 103 20.44 -11.17 -6.82
CA SER A 103 19.52 -11.67 -5.80
C SER A 103 19.02 -10.54 -4.90
N VAL A 104 17.76 -10.62 -4.46
CA VAL A 104 17.08 -9.55 -3.69
C VAL A 104 16.54 -10.14 -2.39
N SER A 105 16.78 -9.43 -1.28
CA SER A 105 16.32 -9.84 0.05
C SER A 105 14.82 -9.59 0.25
N GLN A 106 14.21 -10.32 1.17
CA GLN A 106 12.78 -10.19 1.46
C GLN A 106 12.40 -8.79 1.97
N ASN A 107 13.28 -8.13 2.74
CA ASN A 107 13.02 -6.79 3.26
C ASN A 107 12.92 -5.75 2.14
N VAL A 108 13.73 -5.89 1.08
CA VAL A 108 13.63 -5.04 -0.11
C VAL A 108 12.31 -5.27 -0.82
N VAL A 109 11.86 -6.53 -0.94
CA VAL A 109 10.55 -6.85 -1.54
C VAL A 109 9.42 -6.22 -0.72
N ILE A 110 9.46 -6.30 0.61
CA ILE A 110 8.45 -5.69 1.50
C ILE A 110 8.44 -4.17 1.33
N ALA A 111 9.61 -3.53 1.36
CA ALA A 111 9.72 -2.08 1.19
C ALA A 111 9.19 -1.63 -0.18
N MET A 112 9.56 -2.33 -1.26
CA MET A 112 9.11 -2.03 -2.61
C MET A 112 7.60 -2.18 -2.75
N SER A 113 7.01 -3.27 -2.21
CA SER A 113 5.56 -3.45 -2.17
C SER A 113 4.85 -2.32 -1.41
N GLY A 114 5.42 -1.85 -0.30
CA GLY A 114 4.86 -0.76 0.49
C GLY A 114 4.87 0.57 -0.29
N ILE A 115 6.00 0.92 -0.89
CA ILE A 115 6.14 2.14 -1.70
C ILE A 115 5.17 2.10 -2.90
N ALA A 116 5.07 0.95 -3.59
CA ALA A 116 4.16 0.79 -4.71
C ALA A 116 2.69 0.93 -4.28
N LYS A 117 2.31 0.46 -3.08
CA LYS A 117 0.95 0.56 -2.56
C LYS A 117 0.58 2.01 -2.27
N VAL A 118 1.48 2.77 -1.64
CA VAL A 118 1.29 4.21 -1.40
C VAL A 118 1.15 4.95 -2.73
N PHE A 119 2.05 4.68 -3.67
CA PHE A 119 2.03 5.31 -5.00
C PHE A 119 0.70 5.12 -5.75
N ILE A 120 0.14 3.90 -5.73
CA ILE A 120 -1.15 3.64 -6.37
C ILE A 120 -2.29 4.28 -5.58
N GLY A 121 -2.22 4.30 -4.24
CA GLY A 121 -3.19 4.98 -3.39
C GLY A 121 -3.32 6.46 -3.73
N GLU A 122 -2.20 7.19 -3.80
CA GLU A 122 -2.16 8.61 -4.16
C GLU A 122 -2.78 8.87 -5.54
N ILE A 123 -2.50 8.00 -6.52
CA ILE A 123 -3.07 8.12 -7.87
C ILE A 123 -4.58 7.89 -7.86
N VAL A 124 -5.06 6.90 -7.13
CA VAL A 124 -6.48 6.55 -7.07
C VAL A 124 -7.27 7.62 -6.32
N GLU A 125 -6.74 8.16 -5.22
CA GLU A 125 -7.32 9.28 -4.47
C GLU A 125 -7.49 10.51 -5.37
N GLU A 126 -6.43 10.98 -6.03
CA GLU A 126 -6.53 12.12 -6.96
C GLU A 126 -7.46 11.82 -8.14
N ALA A 127 -7.50 10.57 -8.62
CA ALA A 127 -8.41 10.19 -9.71
C ALA A 127 -9.89 10.25 -9.28
N LEU A 128 -10.21 9.93 -8.02
CA LEU A 128 -11.54 10.08 -7.46
C LEU A 128 -11.91 11.56 -7.31
N ASP A 129 -11.00 12.40 -6.83
CA ASP A 129 -11.20 13.86 -6.76
C ASP A 129 -11.47 14.47 -8.15
N ILE A 130 -10.75 14.01 -9.18
CA ILE A 130 -10.98 14.44 -10.58
C ILE A 130 -12.36 13.99 -11.07
N MET A 131 -12.76 12.76 -10.76
CA MET A 131 -14.05 12.21 -11.17
C MET A 131 -15.20 13.00 -10.53
N GLU A 132 -15.11 13.28 -9.23
CA GLU A 132 -16.08 14.10 -8.50
C GLU A 132 -16.14 15.53 -9.05
N ALA A 133 -14.99 16.15 -9.32
CA ALA A 133 -14.93 17.49 -9.91
C ALA A 133 -15.47 17.57 -11.35
N GLN A 134 -15.59 16.44 -12.04
CA GLN A 134 -16.17 16.34 -13.39
C GLN A 134 -17.65 15.93 -13.35
N GLU A 135 -18.24 15.75 -12.16
CA GLU A 135 -19.59 15.22 -11.96
C GLU A 135 -19.80 13.86 -12.67
N ASP A 136 -18.72 13.10 -12.84
CA ASP A 136 -18.75 11.74 -13.41
C ASP A 136 -18.99 10.73 -12.29
N SER A 137 -19.70 9.64 -12.59
CA SER A 137 -20.09 8.63 -11.61
C SER A 137 -19.90 7.22 -12.15
N GLY A 138 -19.61 6.29 -11.26
CA GLY A 138 -19.30 4.91 -11.59
C GLY A 138 -17.81 4.60 -11.58
N PRO A 139 -17.34 3.61 -12.36
CA PRO A 139 -15.95 3.17 -12.33
C PRO A 139 -14.95 4.23 -12.81
N LEU A 140 -13.74 4.21 -12.24
CA LEU A 140 -12.64 5.06 -12.70
C LEU A 140 -12.30 4.77 -14.16
N HIS A 141 -12.45 5.78 -15.01
CA HIS A 141 -12.06 5.71 -16.42
C HIS A 141 -10.57 5.98 -16.60
N PRO A 142 -9.94 5.48 -17.69
CA PRO A 142 -8.54 5.78 -18.00
C PRO A 142 -8.22 7.28 -18.10
N LYS A 143 -9.22 8.13 -18.42
CA LYS A 143 -9.07 9.59 -18.45
C LYS A 143 -8.77 10.17 -17.05
N HIS A 144 -9.41 9.64 -15.99
CA HIS A 144 -9.22 10.09 -14.61
C HIS A 144 -7.81 9.75 -14.12
N LEU A 145 -7.35 8.51 -14.34
CA LEU A 145 -6.01 8.08 -13.93
C LEU A 145 -4.89 8.85 -14.65
N ARG A 146 -5.05 9.11 -15.96
CA ARG A 146 -4.06 9.89 -16.72
C ARG A 146 -3.99 11.34 -16.21
N GLU A 147 -5.14 11.94 -15.92
CA GLU A 147 -5.22 13.29 -15.39
C GLU A 147 -4.64 13.37 -13.96
N ALA A 148 -4.91 12.37 -13.12
CA ALA A 148 -4.34 12.26 -11.77
C ALA A 148 -2.81 12.24 -11.81
N VAL A 149 -2.23 11.36 -12.61
CA VAL A 149 -0.76 11.30 -12.78
C VAL A 149 -0.20 12.61 -13.33
N ARG A 150 -0.92 13.28 -14.24
CA ARG A 150 -0.50 14.58 -14.77
C ARG A 150 -0.46 15.65 -13.67
N ARG A 151 -1.48 15.71 -12.80
CA ARG A 151 -1.56 16.66 -11.68
C ARG A 151 -0.51 16.38 -10.62
N LEU A 152 -0.38 15.14 -10.17
CA LEU A 152 0.60 14.72 -9.17
C LEU A 152 2.06 14.96 -9.61
N ARG A 153 2.36 14.84 -10.91
CA ARG A 153 3.67 15.22 -11.46
C ARG A 153 3.91 16.73 -11.46
N LYS A 154 2.86 17.53 -11.64
CA LYS A 154 2.95 19.01 -11.64
C LYS A 154 3.13 19.56 -10.22
N THR A 155 2.48 18.94 -9.24
CA THR A 155 2.62 19.31 -7.81
C THR A 155 3.91 18.81 -7.18
N GLY A 156 4.61 17.88 -7.84
CA GLY A 156 5.85 17.29 -7.35
C GLY A 156 5.66 16.14 -6.37
N ALA A 157 4.42 15.65 -6.20
CA ALA A 157 4.12 14.47 -5.40
C ALA A 157 4.73 13.20 -6.01
N ILE A 158 4.71 13.08 -7.34
CA ILE A 158 5.39 11.99 -8.05
C ILE A 158 6.76 12.46 -8.57
N PRO A 159 7.86 11.77 -8.24
CA PRO A 159 9.18 12.10 -8.76
C PRO A 159 9.21 12.02 -10.28
N SER A 160 9.62 13.11 -10.93
CA SER A 160 9.73 13.18 -12.39
C SER A 160 11.02 12.51 -12.87
N SER A 161 10.91 11.59 -13.84
CA SER A 161 12.07 10.96 -14.50
C SER A 161 12.83 11.91 -15.42
N LYS A 162 12.28 13.09 -15.74
CA LYS A 162 13.00 14.13 -16.48
C LYS A 162 14.01 14.76 -15.53
N GLY A 163 15.22 14.22 -15.51
CA GLY A 163 16.35 14.82 -14.82
C GLY A 163 16.45 16.30 -15.19
N ARG A 164 16.41 17.18 -14.20
CA ARG A 164 16.82 18.57 -14.40
C ARG A 164 18.25 18.49 -14.92
N LYS A 165 18.47 18.91 -16.17
CA LYS A 165 19.83 19.10 -16.70
C LYS A 165 20.47 20.16 -15.81
N LEU A 166 21.22 19.73 -14.79
CA LEU A 166 22.09 20.62 -14.06
C LEU A 166 23.17 21.02 -15.07
N PRO A 167 23.34 22.32 -15.39
CA PRO A 167 24.49 22.74 -16.15
C PRO A 167 25.71 22.44 -15.29
N PHE A 168 26.48 21.42 -15.68
CA PHE A 168 27.80 21.21 -15.12
C PHE A 168 28.66 22.40 -15.54
N TYR A 169 28.94 23.30 -14.59
CA TYR A 169 30.01 24.27 -14.74
C TYR A 169 31.27 23.60 -14.20
N ILE A 170 32.25 23.39 -15.08
CA ILE A 170 33.62 22.98 -14.77
C ILE A 170 34.43 24.26 -14.56
#